data_AF-A0A366MB47-F1
#
_entry.id   AF-A0A366MB47-F1
#
_cell.length_a   1.000
_cell.length_b   1.000
_cell.length_c   1.000
_cell.angle_alpha   90.00
_cell.angle_beta   90.00
_cell.angle_gamma   90.00
#
_symmetry.space_group_name_H-M   'P 1'
#
loop_
_entity.id
_entity.type
_entity.pdbx_description
1 polymer ?
#
loop_
_entity_poly.entity_id
_entity_poly.type
_entity_poly.pdbx_seq_one_letter_code
_entity_poly.pdbx_strand_id
1 'polypeptide(L)'
;MPRSAVGYKAAKIAANILNINFSKDEEIVAIVENDNCAVDSIQVVLGCTFGKGNLIFKDYGKGVYTVINRNMNKAVRLAMKSTFDPMKSNPKFMELKQKEKKEQ
;
A
#
# COMPACT_ATOMS: atom_id res chain seq x y z
N MET A 1 -3.12 12.67 -2.73
CA MET A 1 -3.36 11.85 -1.53
C MET A 1 -2.10 11.81 -0.68
N PRO A 2 -2.19 11.76 0.65
CA PRO A 2 -1.04 11.46 1.51
C PRO A 2 -0.39 10.13 1.11
N ARG A 3 0.94 10.00 1.21
CA ARG A 3 1.65 8.76 0.85
C ARG A 3 1.23 7.55 1.70
N SER A 4 0.87 7.75 2.96
CA SER A 4 0.32 6.71 3.84
C SER A 4 -1.02 6.15 3.35
N ALA A 5 -1.94 7.02 2.92
CA ALA A 5 -3.24 6.60 2.39
C ALA A 5 -3.11 5.75 1.11
N VAL A 6 -2.09 6.01 0.29
CA VAL A 6 -1.77 5.20 -0.90
C VAL A 6 -1.30 3.81 -0.49
N GLY A 7 -0.37 3.71 0.47
CA GLY A 7 0.11 2.43 1.01
C GLY A 7 -1.00 1.59 1.61
N TYR A 8 -1.88 2.20 2.42
CA TYR A 8 -3.04 1.51 3.00
C TYR A 8 -3.98 0.94 1.94
N LYS A 9 -4.32 1.73 0.92
CA LYS A 9 -5.16 1.27 -0.19
C LYS A 9 -4.49 0.14 -0.97
N ALA A 10 -3.20 0.28 -1.29
CA ALA A 10 -2.46 -0.74 -2.01
C ALA A 10 -2.45 -2.06 -1.22
N ALA A 11 -2.15 -2.01 0.08
CA ALA A 11 -2.15 -3.17 0.95
C ALA A 11 -3.54 -3.82 1.04
N LYS A 12 -4.62 -3.03 1.19
CA LYS A 12 -5.99 -3.56 1.20
C LYS A 12 -6.41 -4.22 -0.12
N ILE A 13 -6.06 -3.60 -1.25
CA ILE A 13 -6.36 -4.14 -2.58
C ILE A 13 -5.61 -5.47 -2.77
N ALA A 14 -4.32 -5.50 -2.43
CA ALA A 14 -3.53 -6.72 -2.49
C ALA A 14 -4.11 -7.81 -1.58
N ALA A 15 -4.53 -7.43 -0.37
CA ALA A 15 -5.14 -8.35 0.57
C ALA A 15 -6.43 -8.98 0.04
N ASN A 16 -7.29 -8.15 -0.56
CA ASN A 16 -8.54 -8.59 -1.16
C ASN A 16 -8.31 -9.51 -2.36
N ILE A 17 -7.42 -9.12 -3.29
CA ILE A 17 -7.13 -9.90 -4.51
C ILE A 17 -6.54 -11.27 -4.17
N LEU A 18 -5.61 -11.32 -3.22
CA LEU A 18 -4.96 -12.56 -2.82
C LEU A 18 -5.76 -13.36 -1.79
N ASN A 19 -6.90 -12.83 -1.33
CA ASN A 19 -7.71 -13.39 -0.25
C ASN A 19 -6.86 -13.74 0.99
N ILE A 20 -6.00 -12.81 1.37
CA ILE A 20 -5.08 -12.95 2.50
C ILE A 20 -5.57 -12.14 3.70
N ASN A 21 -5.37 -12.73 4.87
CA ASN A 21 -5.48 -12.04 6.14
C ASN A 21 -4.09 -11.53 6.59
N PHE A 22 -4.06 -10.91 7.77
CA PHE A 22 -2.82 -10.47 8.41
C PHE A 22 -1.82 -11.62 8.56
N SER A 23 -0.57 -11.41 8.13
CA SER A 23 0.49 -12.40 8.20
C SER A 23 0.96 -12.60 9.64
N LYS A 24 0.64 -13.76 10.21
CA LYS A 24 1.11 -14.13 11.55
C LYS A 24 2.60 -14.45 11.55
N ASP A 25 3.10 -15.05 10.47
CA ASP A 25 4.46 -15.55 10.34
C ASP A 25 5.16 -15.00 9.07
N GLU A 26 5.89 -15.82 8.31
CA GLU A 26 6.58 -15.45 7.04
C GLU A 26 5.85 -15.89 5.75
N GLU A 27 4.55 -16.19 5.86
CA GLU A 27 3.73 -16.70 4.75
C GLU A 27 3.43 -15.67 3.65
N ILE A 28 3.32 -14.39 4.04
CA ILE A 28 3.11 -13.28 3.12
C ILE A 28 4.40 -12.51 2.99
N VAL A 29 4.88 -12.34 1.76
CA VAL A 29 6.03 -11.51 1.45
C VAL A 29 5.57 -10.24 0.76
N ALA A 30 6.01 -9.09 1.26
CA ALA A 30 5.78 -7.81 0.62
C ALA A 30 7.10 -7.23 0.09
N ILE A 31 7.13 -6.85 -1.18
CA ILE A 31 8.24 -6.15 -1.82
C ILE A 31 7.79 -4.72 -2.05
N VAL A 32 8.52 -3.77 -1.48
CA VAL A 32 8.24 -2.33 -1.62
C VAL A 32 9.36 -1.68 -2.41
N GLU A 33 8.99 -0.91 -3.44
CA GLU A 33 9.96 -0.28 -4.36
C GLU A 33 10.27 1.21 -4.01
N ASN A 34 9.91 1.66 -2.81
CA ASN A 34 10.04 3.06 -2.35
C ASN A 34 10.33 3.25 -0.86
N ASP A 35 11.14 4.26 -0.53
CA ASP A 35 11.35 4.77 0.84
C ASP A 35 10.33 5.84 1.26
N ASN A 36 9.12 5.44 1.62
CA ASN A 36 8.11 6.41 2.05
C ASN A 36 7.21 5.85 3.15
N CYS A 37 6.48 6.74 3.82
CA CYS A 37 5.43 6.42 4.82
C CYS A 37 4.30 5.49 4.32
N ALA A 38 4.32 5.11 3.03
CA ALA A 38 3.45 4.06 2.50
C ALA A 38 3.85 2.66 3.02
N VAL A 39 5.15 2.45 3.30
CA VAL A 39 5.70 1.19 3.81
C VAL A 39 5.11 0.86 5.19
N ASP A 40 4.96 1.84 6.07
CA ASP A 40 4.32 1.63 7.39
C ASP A 40 2.91 1.06 7.27
N SER A 41 2.16 1.55 6.29
CA SER A 41 0.80 1.06 6.04
C SER A 41 0.79 -0.38 5.50
N ILE A 42 1.78 -0.75 4.69
CA ILE A 42 1.97 -2.13 4.22
C ILE A 42 2.25 -3.05 5.41
N GLN A 43 3.15 -2.63 6.31
CA GLN A 43 3.52 -3.43 7.48
C GLN A 43 2.33 -3.66 8.41
N VAL A 44 1.55 -2.61 8.70
CA VAL A 44 0.36 -2.70 9.57
C VAL A 44 -0.75 -3.55 8.95
N VAL A 45 -0.99 -3.44 7.64
CA VAL A 45 -2.11 -4.14 7.00
C VAL A 45 -1.79 -5.59 6.68
N LEU A 46 -0.56 -5.88 6.22
CA LEU A 46 -0.17 -7.23 5.79
C LEU A 46 0.54 -8.03 6.87
N GLY A 47 1.03 -7.42 7.95
CA GLY A 47 1.82 -8.09 8.98
C GLY A 47 3.24 -8.45 8.54
N CYS A 48 3.67 -7.93 7.39
CA CYS A 48 5.03 -8.06 6.89
C CYS A 48 5.92 -7.03 7.58
N THR A 49 7.04 -7.43 8.14
CA THR A 49 7.97 -6.53 8.85
C THR A 49 9.40 -6.85 8.46
N PHE A 50 10.28 -5.87 8.58
CA PHE A 50 11.72 -6.09 8.39
C PHE A 50 12.28 -7.17 9.33
N GLY A 51 11.85 -7.18 10.59
CA GLY A 51 12.33 -8.13 11.60
C GLY A 51 11.95 -9.58 11.33
N LYS A 52 10.86 -9.82 10.60
CA LYS A 52 10.44 -11.16 10.16
C LYS A 52 11.10 -11.62 8.86
N GLY A 53 11.85 -10.76 8.16
CA GLY A 53 12.44 -11.12 6.85
C GLY A 53 11.44 -11.27 5.70
N ASN A 54 10.14 -11.02 5.95
CA ASN A 54 9.07 -11.13 4.95
C ASN A 54 8.70 -9.77 4.30
N LEU A 55 9.48 -8.73 4.57
CA LEU A 55 9.42 -7.44 3.89
C LEU A 55 10.74 -7.19 3.14
N ILE A 56 10.68 -7.12 1.81
CA ILE A 56 11.83 -6.86 0.94
C ILE A 56 11.75 -5.41 0.48
N PHE A 57 12.73 -4.63 0.88
CA PHE A 57 12.83 -3.23 0.50
C PHE A 57 13.80 -3.05 -0.67
N LYS A 58 13.33 -2.41 -1.75
CA LYS A 58 14.14 -2.09 -2.92
C LYS A 58 13.93 -0.63 -3.30
N ASP A 59 14.81 0.27 -2.90
CA ASP A 59 14.59 1.69 -3.21
C ASP A 59 14.86 2.01 -4.68
N TYR A 60 13.80 2.00 -5.49
CA TYR A 60 13.83 2.47 -6.88
C TYR A 60 13.13 3.82 -7.04
N GLY A 61 12.67 4.43 -5.94
CA GLY A 61 11.87 5.67 -5.97
C GLY A 61 10.50 5.53 -6.65
N LYS A 62 10.00 4.30 -6.85
CA LYS A 62 8.73 4.04 -7.57
C LYS A 62 7.65 3.59 -6.58
N GLY A 63 6.45 4.14 -6.69
CA GLY A 63 5.28 3.74 -5.90
C GLY A 63 4.73 2.38 -6.33
N VAL A 64 5.53 1.32 -6.20
CA VAL A 64 5.19 -0.05 -6.60
C VAL A 64 5.29 -0.97 -5.39
N TYR A 65 4.27 -1.81 -5.23
CA TYR A 65 4.12 -2.74 -4.12
C TYR A 65 3.77 -4.12 -4.69
N THR A 66 4.58 -5.12 -4.40
CA THR A 66 4.31 -6.51 -4.77
C THR A 66 4.01 -7.30 -3.51
N VAL A 67 2.90 -8.02 -3.49
CA VAL A 67 2.53 -8.91 -2.38
C VAL A 67 2.47 -10.33 -2.91
N ILE A 68 3.08 -11.25 -2.18
CA ILE A 68 3.21 -12.66 -2.56
C ILE A 68 2.68 -13.49 -1.40
N ASN A 69 1.74 -14.36 -1.68
CA ASN A 69 1.28 -15.40 -0.77
C ASN A 69 1.98 -16.71 -1.13
N ARG A 70 2.89 -17.16 -0.26
CA ARG A 70 3.65 -18.42 -0.46
C ARG A 70 2.75 -19.65 -0.36
N ASN A 71 1.77 -19.65 0.55
CA ASN A 71 0.85 -20.78 0.74
C ASN A 71 -0.01 -21.03 -0.50
N MET A 72 -0.51 -19.96 -1.12
CA MET A 72 -1.38 -20.06 -2.30
C MET A 72 -0.63 -20.01 -3.63
N ASN A 73 0.69 -19.80 -3.62
CA ASN A 73 1.51 -19.57 -4.82
C ASN A 73 0.93 -18.48 -5.74
N LYS A 74 0.42 -17.39 -5.14
CA LYS A 74 -0.16 -16.25 -5.85
C LYS A 74 0.57 -14.97 -5.50
N ALA A 75 0.67 -14.07 -6.47
CA ALA A 75 1.26 -12.76 -6.27
C ALA A 75 0.44 -11.69 -6.98
N VAL A 76 0.45 -10.48 -6.43
CA VAL A 76 -0.14 -9.29 -7.03
C VAL A 76 0.86 -8.15 -6.99
N ARG A 77 0.96 -7.41 -8.09
CA ARG A 77 1.82 -6.22 -8.20
C ARG A 77 0.97 -5.00 -8.49
N LEU A 78 1.08 -4.01 -7.62
CA LEU A 78 0.35 -2.75 -7.69
C LEU A 78 1.35 -1.64 -7.98
N ALA A 79 1.18 -0.96 -9.11
CA ALA A 79 2.00 0.18 -9.50
C ALA A 79 1.14 1.44 -9.54
N MET A 80 1.65 2.52 -8.93
CA MET A 80 1.01 3.82 -9.03
C MET A 80 1.18 4.36 -10.45
N LYS A 81 0.07 4.69 -11.11
CA LYS A 81 0.11 5.26 -12.46
C LYS A 81 0.66 6.68 -12.39
N SER A 82 1.69 7.00 -13.17
CA SER A 82 2.34 8.32 -13.17
C SER A 82 1.40 9.48 -13.55
N THR A 83 0.28 9.18 -14.22
CA THR A 83 -0.78 10.15 -14.56
C THR A 83 -1.86 10.29 -13.49
N PHE A 84 -1.66 9.73 -12.29
CA PHE A 84 -2.66 9.80 -11.23
C PHE A 84 -2.69 11.20 -10.59
N ASP A 85 -3.48 12.08 -11.19
CA ASP A 85 -3.86 13.34 -10.60
C ASP A 85 -5.14 13.11 -9.72
N PRO A 86 -5.02 13.13 -8.39
CA PRO A 86 -6.18 12.97 -7.50
C PRO A 86 -7.19 14.10 -7.63
N MET A 87 -6.79 15.24 -8.23
CA MET A 87 -7.61 16.42 -8.46
C MET A 87 -8.48 16.25 -9.73
N LYS A 88 -8.01 15.49 -10.72
CA LYS A 88 -8.79 15.14 -11.93
C LYS A 88 -9.70 13.93 -11.78
N SER A 89 -9.39 13.02 -10.85
CA SER A 89 -9.99 11.68 -10.83
C SER A 89 -11.25 11.55 -9.96
N ASN A 90 -11.57 12.49 -9.06
CA ASN A 90 -12.78 12.37 -8.24
C ASN A 90 -13.28 13.71 -7.65
N PRO A 91 -14.44 14.26 -8.10
CA PRO A 91 -14.96 15.54 -7.62
C PRO A 91 -15.30 15.55 -6.11
N LYS A 92 -15.56 14.39 -5.50
CA LYS A 92 -15.81 14.27 -4.05
C LYS A 92 -14.61 14.63 -3.17
N PHE A 93 -13.38 14.62 -3.69
CA PHE A 93 -12.20 15.02 -2.93
C PHE A 93 -12.10 16.53 -2.70
N MET A 94 -12.76 17.34 -3.55
CA MET A 94 -12.80 18.80 -3.38
C MET A 94 -13.69 19.22 -2.20
N GLU A 95 -14.83 18.54 -2.00
CA GLU A 95 -15.77 18.83 -0.90
C GLU A 95 -15.19 18.51 0.48
N LEU A 96 -14.40 17.45 0.61
CA LEU A 96 -13.80 17.06 1.89
C LEU A 96 -12.75 18.08 2.37
N LYS A 97 -11.96 18.65 1.45
CA LYS A 97 -11.00 19.72 1.78
C LYS A 97 -11.66 21.01 2.27
N GLN A 98 -12.89 21.30 1.83
CA GLN A 98 -13.61 22.49 2.30
C GLN A 98 -14.13 22.34 3.74
N LYS A 99 -14.36 21.11 4.21
CA LYS A 99 -14.73 20.85 5.61
C LYS A 99 -13.53 20.95 6.55
N GLU A 100 -12.37 20.44 6.17
CA GLU A 100 -11.15 20.53 7.00
C GLU A 100 -10.64 21.99 7.17
N LYS A 101 -10.97 22.89 6.25
CA LYS A 101 -10.61 24.33 6.37
C LYS A 101 -11.57 25.16 7.23
N LYS A 102 -12.72 24.62 7.65
CA LYS A 102 -13.72 25.35 8.46
C LYS A 102 -13.68 25.04 9.95
N GLU A 103 -12.73 24.21 10.38
CA GLU A 103 -12.53 23.82 11.79
C GLU A 103 -11.10 24.16 12.28
N GLN A 104 -10.56 25.28 11.77
CA GLN A 104 -9.44 26.03 12.36
C GLN A 104 -9.84 27.49 12.50
#